data_AF-A0A226XAP7-F1
#
_entry.id   AF-A0A226XAP7-F1
#
_cell.length_a   1.000
_cell.length_b   1.000
_cell.length_c   1.000
_cell.angle_alpha   90.00
_cell.angle_beta   90.00
_cell.angle_gamma   90.00
#
_symmetry.space_group_name_H-M   'P 1'
#
loop_
_entity.id
_entity.type
_entity.pdbx_description
1 polymer ?
#
loop_
_entity_poly.entity_id
_entity_poly.type
_entity_poly.pdbx_seq_one_letter_code
_entity_poly.pdbx_strand_id
1 'polypeptide(L)'
;MRLTLVRAPDDQASFSPGYQAELRKFYSLARAEGGKITPVAFTTDRADGGDGFVGEFMVPCRPVAGSTLTGATGAWLQGRAGRTLRLTMGDVEVEATSAGELYGLLNLTMAVTEQHEEPATDHA
;
A
#
# COMPACT_ATOMS: atom_id res chain seq x y z
N MET A 1 8.03 -0.38 -4.68
CA MET A 1 6.74 -1.06 -4.91
C MET A 1 5.59 -0.13 -4.52
N ARG A 2 4.43 -0.26 -5.15
CA ARG A 2 3.23 0.56 -4.87
C ARG A 2 2.08 -0.33 -4.41
N LEU A 3 1.47 0.03 -3.30
CA LEU A 3 0.23 -0.55 -2.79
C LEU A 3 -0.92 0.42 -3.06
N THR A 4 -1.99 -0.06 -3.68
CA THR A 4 -3.20 0.71 -3.97
C THR A 4 -4.38 0.12 -3.21
N LEU A 5 -5.13 0.96 -2.51
CA LEU A 5 -6.41 0.63 -1.91
C LEU A 5 -7.50 0.79 -2.96
N VAL A 6 -8.04 -0.34 -3.44
CA VAL A 6 -9.05 -0.35 -4.50
C VAL A 6 -10.44 -0.20 -3.89
N ARG A 7 -11.16 0.81 -4.35
CA ARG A 7 -12.52 1.16 -3.90
C ARG A 7 -13.54 0.13 -4.34
N ALA A 8 -14.54 -0.06 -3.49
CA ALA A 8 -15.80 -0.67 -3.94
C ALA A 8 -16.59 0.32 -4.82
N PRO A 9 -17.50 -0.16 -5.69
CA PRO A 9 -18.38 0.71 -6.47
C PRO A 9 -19.22 1.68 -5.60
N ASP A 10 -19.60 1.23 -4.41
CA ASP A 10 -20.42 1.99 -3.46
C ASP A 10 -19.60 2.80 -2.43
N ASP A 11 -18.27 2.90 -2.62
CA ASP A 11 -17.48 3.82 -1.82
C ASP A 11 -17.81 5.27 -2.17
N GLN A 12 -17.64 6.15 -1.18
CA GLN A 12 -17.79 7.58 -1.41
C GLN A 12 -16.72 8.10 -2.40
N ALA A 13 -16.94 9.31 -2.91
CA ALA A 13 -15.98 9.99 -3.78
C ALA A 13 -14.58 10.07 -3.14
N SER A 14 -13.52 9.98 -3.96
CA SER A 14 -12.13 9.84 -3.48
C SER A 14 -11.69 10.93 -2.50
N PHE A 15 -12.19 12.15 -2.61
CA PHE A 15 -11.84 13.25 -1.69
C PHE A 15 -12.99 13.62 -0.74
N SER A 16 -13.99 12.76 -0.59
CA SER A 16 -15.03 12.98 0.43
C SER A 16 -14.41 12.89 1.83
N PRO A 17 -14.93 13.64 2.82
CA PRO A 17 -14.44 13.56 4.20
C PRO A 17 -14.45 12.13 4.75
N GLY A 18 -15.50 11.35 4.45
CA GLY A 18 -15.65 9.97 4.89
C GLY A 18 -14.61 9.04 4.28
N TYR A 19 -14.38 9.12 2.97
CA TYR A 19 -13.38 8.27 2.31
C TYR A 19 -11.95 8.64 2.73
N GLN A 20 -11.65 9.94 2.87
CA GLN A 20 -10.36 10.39 3.38
C GLN A 20 -10.10 9.94 4.81
N ALA A 21 -11.13 9.86 5.67
CA ALA A 21 -10.99 9.30 7.01
C ALA A 21 -10.57 7.81 6.98
N GLU A 22 -11.13 7.02 6.06
CA GLU A 22 -10.76 5.61 5.86
C GLU A 22 -9.31 5.47 5.39
N LEU A 23 -8.86 6.29 4.43
CA LEU A 23 -7.48 6.28 3.96
C LEU A 23 -6.48 6.67 5.07
N ARG A 24 -6.82 7.69 5.88
CA ARG A 24 -6.01 8.08 7.04
C ARG A 24 -5.98 6.99 8.11
N LYS A 25 -7.11 6.30 8.34
CA LYS A 25 -7.19 5.16 9.26
C LYS A 25 -6.27 4.03 8.82
N PHE A 26 -6.31 3.67 7.54
CA PHE A 26 -5.38 2.68 6.98
C PHE A 26 -3.92 3.08 7.22
N TYR A 27 -3.56 4.32 6.87
CA TYR A 27 -2.20 4.82 7.04
C TYR A 27 -1.73 4.77 8.50
N SER A 28 -2.57 5.25 9.42
CA SER A 28 -2.27 5.23 10.86
C SER A 28 -2.08 3.81 11.39
N LEU A 29 -2.94 2.87 11.00
CA LEU A 29 -2.80 1.46 11.39
C LEU A 29 -1.51 0.86 10.85
N ALA A 30 -1.24 1.06 9.55
CA ALA A 30 -0.03 0.56 8.93
C ALA A 30 1.24 1.09 9.61
N ARG A 31 1.27 2.37 9.99
CA ARG A 31 2.38 2.96 10.75
C ARG A 31 2.49 2.37 12.16
N ALA A 32 1.38 2.12 12.84
CA ALA A 32 1.36 1.49 14.16
C ALA A 32 1.90 0.04 14.13
N GLU A 33 1.71 -0.66 13.00
CA GLU A 33 2.25 -2.00 12.73
C GLU A 33 3.71 -1.99 12.23
N GLY A 34 4.45 -0.89 12.44
CA GLY A 34 5.83 -0.75 11.98
C GLY A 34 5.99 -0.61 10.46
N GLY A 35 4.89 -0.43 9.73
CA GLY A 35 4.87 -0.25 8.29
C GLY A 35 5.63 1.00 7.86
N LYS A 36 6.69 0.80 7.07
CA LYS A 36 7.45 1.88 6.46
C LYS A 36 6.80 2.35 5.15
N ILE A 37 5.52 2.71 5.20
CA ILE A 37 4.76 3.11 4.01
C ILE A 37 4.71 4.63 3.87
N THR A 38 4.79 5.15 2.65
CA THR A 38 4.66 6.59 2.38
C THR A 38 3.41 6.84 1.54
N PRO A 39 2.47 7.70 1.98
CA PRO A 39 1.27 7.98 1.21
C PRO A 39 1.63 8.77 -0.05
N VAL A 40 0.98 8.44 -1.16
CA VAL A 40 0.90 9.34 -2.30
C VAL A 40 -0.24 10.31 -2.01
N ALA A 41 0.12 11.58 -1.87
CA ALA A 41 -0.84 12.65 -1.62
C ALA A 41 -1.05 13.47 -2.89
N PHE A 42 -2.29 13.89 -3.11
CA PHE A 42 -2.61 14.97 -4.02
C PHE A 42 -2.61 16.27 -3.22
N THR A 43 -1.76 17.20 -3.61
CA THR A 43 -1.71 18.55 -3.06
C THR A 43 -2.23 19.53 -4.12
N THR A 44 -2.98 20.55 -3.69
CA THR A 44 -3.40 21.63 -4.58
C THR A 44 -2.95 22.96 -3.99
N ASP A 45 -2.49 23.87 -4.83
CA ASP A 45 -1.98 25.19 -4.44
C ASP A 45 -3.10 26.17 -4.03
N ARG A 46 -4.25 25.65 -3.58
CA ARG A 46 -5.36 26.47 -3.07
C ARG A 46 -5.30 26.47 -1.55
N ALA A 47 -5.36 27.67 -0.96
CA ALA A 47 -5.41 27.87 0.49
C ALA A 47 -6.53 27.08 1.21
N ASP A 48 -7.60 26.73 0.49
CA ASP A 48 -8.75 25.96 1.00
C ASP A 48 -8.85 24.53 0.43
N GLY A 49 -7.92 24.13 -0.45
CA GLY A 49 -7.96 22.86 -1.16
C GLY A 49 -7.23 21.77 -0.38
N GLY A 50 -7.97 20.97 0.37
CA GLY A 50 -7.42 19.97 1.28
C GLY A 50 -6.50 18.96 0.61
N ASP A 51 -5.27 18.90 1.09
CA ASP A 51 -4.37 17.78 0.83
C ASP A 51 -5.08 16.46 1.16
N GLY A 52 -5.00 15.50 0.25
CA GLY A 52 -5.71 14.24 0.37
C GLY A 52 -4.90 13.05 -0.10
N PHE A 53 -5.15 11.89 0.50
CA PHE A 53 -4.55 10.65 0.03
C PHE A 53 -5.30 10.17 -1.22
N VAL A 54 -4.56 9.73 -2.23
CA VAL A 54 -5.19 9.17 -3.45
C VAL A 54 -5.53 7.69 -3.32
N GLY A 55 -5.17 7.07 -2.18
CA GLY A 55 -5.31 5.64 -1.95
C GLY A 55 -4.10 4.82 -2.39
N GLU A 56 -3.00 5.47 -2.75
CA GLU A 56 -1.74 4.81 -3.10
C GLU A 56 -0.68 5.03 -2.03
N PHE A 57 0.14 4.01 -1.80
CA PHE A 57 1.20 4.00 -0.80
C PHE A 57 2.45 3.37 -1.37
N MET A 58 3.59 4.04 -1.21
CA MET A 58 4.89 3.48 -1.54
C MET A 58 5.36 2.56 -0.42
N VAL A 59 5.74 1.34 -0.78
CA VAL A 59 6.26 0.32 0.14
C VAL A 59 7.71 -0.01 -0.27
N PRO A 60 8.69 0.06 0.66
CA PRO A 60 10.07 -0.35 0.42
C PRO A 60 10.12 -1.85 0.10
N CYS A 61 10.91 -2.24 -0.90
CA CYS A 61 11.10 -3.66 -1.27
C CYS A 61 12.13 -4.39 -0.39
N ARG A 62 12.68 -3.74 0.65
CA ARG A 62 13.68 -4.38 1.52
C ARG A 62 13.00 -5.24 2.58
N PRO A 63 13.64 -6.32 3.06
CA PRO A 63 13.18 -7.10 4.22
C PRO A 63 12.82 -6.16 5.37
N VAL A 64 11.51 -5.89 5.51
CA VAL A 64 10.99 -5.21 6.69
C VAL A 64 10.86 -6.30 7.74
N ALA A 65 11.97 -6.67 8.35
CA ALA A 65 11.96 -7.53 9.53
C ALA A 65 11.04 -6.88 10.57
N GLY A 66 9.78 -7.31 10.61
CA GLY A 66 8.77 -6.87 11.58
C GLY A 66 7.57 -6.06 11.07
N SER A 67 7.36 -5.79 9.78
CA SER A 67 6.09 -5.17 9.34
C SER A 67 5.20 -6.13 8.58
N THR A 68 4.01 -6.36 9.14
CA THR A 68 3.04 -7.33 8.58
C THR A 68 1.89 -6.65 7.84
N LEU A 69 1.68 -5.34 7.99
CA LEU A 69 0.55 -4.55 7.43
C LEU A 69 -0.83 -5.24 7.58
N THR A 70 -0.95 -6.25 8.43
CA THR A 70 -2.01 -7.26 8.35
C THR A 70 -3.30 -6.70 8.93
N GLY A 71 -3.21 -5.96 10.03
CA GLY A 71 -4.31 -5.24 10.64
C GLY A 71 -4.82 -4.11 9.76
N ALA A 72 -3.94 -3.30 9.17
CA ALA A 72 -4.34 -2.23 8.26
C ALA A 72 -5.07 -2.75 7.03
N THR A 73 -4.52 -3.80 6.40
CA THR A 73 -5.08 -4.41 5.18
C THR A 73 -6.36 -5.17 5.48
N GLY A 74 -6.41 -5.91 6.59
CA GLY A 74 -7.64 -6.53 7.09
C GLY A 74 -8.74 -5.50 7.36
N ALA A 75 -8.43 -4.40 8.06
CA ALA A 75 -9.39 -3.35 8.35
C ALA A 75 -9.93 -2.67 7.07
N TRP A 76 -9.08 -2.48 6.06
CA TRP A 76 -9.52 -1.96 4.76
C TRP A 76 -10.52 -2.88 4.07
N LEU A 77 -10.15 -4.16 3.93
CA LEU A 77 -10.96 -5.18 3.26
C LEU A 77 -12.30 -5.43 3.97
N GLN A 78 -12.29 -5.42 5.31
CA GLN A 78 -13.51 -5.60 6.11
C GLN A 78 -14.36 -4.33 6.23
N GLY A 79 -13.80 -3.16 5.91
CA GLY A 79 -14.51 -1.88 6.03
C GLY A 79 -15.67 -1.71 5.05
N ARG A 80 -15.61 -2.37 3.88
CA ARG A 80 -16.70 -2.39 2.89
C ARG A 80 -16.55 -3.57 1.93
N ALA A 81 -17.66 -4.25 1.64
CA ALA A 81 -17.69 -5.30 0.63
C ALA A 81 -17.30 -4.76 -0.76
N GLY A 82 -16.43 -5.49 -1.47
CA GLY A 82 -15.93 -5.09 -2.79
C GLY A 82 -14.65 -4.25 -2.76
N ARG A 83 -14.13 -3.89 -1.58
CA ARG A 83 -12.77 -3.32 -1.46
C ARG A 83 -11.73 -4.41 -1.65
N THR A 84 -10.68 -4.10 -2.40
CA THR A 84 -9.53 -4.98 -2.61
C THR A 84 -8.22 -4.19 -2.45
N LEU A 85 -7.10 -4.91 -2.55
CA LEU A 85 -5.75 -4.36 -2.46
C LEU A 85 -5.02 -4.70 -3.74
N ARG A 86 -4.28 -3.74 -4.29
CA ARG A 86 -3.51 -3.97 -5.51
C ARG A 86 -2.05 -3.62 -5.32
N LEU A 87 -1.18 -4.55 -5.66
CA LEU A 87 0.26 -4.41 -5.55
C LEU A 87 0.86 -4.28 -6.94
N THR A 88 1.59 -3.20 -7.19
CA THR A 88 2.33 -2.98 -8.44
C THR A 88 3.83 -2.96 -8.17
N MET A 89 4.57 -3.75 -8.92
CA MET A 89 6.03 -3.81 -8.92
C MET A 89 6.55 -3.92 -10.36
N GLY A 90 7.19 -2.86 -10.86
CA GLY A 90 7.59 -2.82 -12.27
C GLY A 90 6.36 -3.03 -13.16
N ASP A 91 6.44 -4.06 -14.01
CA ASP A 91 5.36 -4.47 -14.92
C ASP A 91 4.41 -5.51 -14.32
N VAL A 92 4.65 -5.96 -13.09
CA VAL A 92 3.81 -6.93 -12.39
C VAL A 92 2.75 -6.20 -11.57
N GLU A 93 1.48 -6.57 -11.79
CA GLU A 93 0.34 -6.10 -11.03
C GLU A 93 -0.44 -7.31 -10.49
N VAL A 94 -0.71 -7.31 -9.19
CA VAL A 94 -1.48 -8.38 -8.54
C VAL A 94 -2.53 -7.77 -7.62
N GLU A 95 -3.73 -8.35 -7.65
CA GLU A 95 -4.82 -7.99 -6.75
C GLU A 95 -4.98 -9.03 -5.64
N ALA A 96 -5.22 -8.57 -4.42
CA ALA A 96 -5.40 -9.37 -3.23
C ALA A 96 -6.74 -9.01 -2.56
N THR A 97 -7.46 -10.05 -2.16
CA THR A 97 -8.76 -9.93 -1.48
C THR A 97 -8.67 -10.32 -0.01
N SER A 98 -7.51 -10.80 0.43
CA SER A 98 -7.20 -11.10 1.83
C SER A 98 -5.85 -10.53 2.26
N ALA A 99 -5.72 -10.24 3.56
CA ALA A 99 -4.44 -9.80 4.13
C ALA A 99 -3.34 -10.87 3.99
N GLY A 100 -3.71 -12.15 4.04
CA GLY A 100 -2.78 -13.28 3.86
C GLY A 100 -2.23 -13.37 2.44
N GLU A 101 -3.08 -13.19 1.42
CA GLU A 101 -2.65 -13.10 0.02
C GLU A 101 -1.66 -11.96 -0.18
N LEU A 102 -1.98 -10.77 0.33
CA LEU A 102 -1.08 -9.63 0.21
C LEU A 102 0.26 -9.89 0.92
N TYR A 103 0.26 -10.46 2.12
CA TYR A 103 1.50 -10.78 2.84
C TYR A 103 2.35 -11.81 2.08
N GLY A 104 1.72 -12.84 1.51
CA GLY A 104 2.40 -13.81 0.64
C GLY A 104 3.04 -13.14 -0.58
N LEU A 105 2.32 -12.24 -1.23
CA LEU A 105 2.81 -11.48 -2.39
C LEU A 105 3.95 -10.53 -2.04
N LEU A 106 3.86 -9.83 -0.91
CA LEU A 106 4.92 -8.96 -0.41
C LEU A 106 6.20 -9.75 -0.12
N ASN A 107 6.09 -10.89 0.56
CA ASN A 107 7.25 -11.73 0.85
C ASN A 107 7.90 -12.32 -0.41
N LEU A 108 7.08 -12.83 -1.35
CA LEU A 108 7.58 -13.35 -2.62
C LEU A 108 8.31 -12.25 -3.40
N THR A 109 7.70 -11.08 -3.47
CA THR A 109 8.27 -9.89 -4.12
C THR A 109 9.63 -9.51 -3.55
N MET A 110 9.72 -9.46 -2.21
CA MET A 110 10.94 -9.06 -1.52
C MET A 110 12.07 -10.09 -1.70
N ALA A 111 11.74 -11.39 -1.64
CA ALA A 111 12.70 -12.47 -1.88
C ALA A 111 13.26 -12.44 -3.31
N VAL A 112 12.43 -12.10 -4.31
CA VAL A 112 12.89 -11.98 -5.71
C VAL A 112 13.85 -10.79 -5.89
N THR A 113 13.58 -9.65 -5.24
CA THR A 113 14.51 -8.50 -5.29
C THR A 113 15.85 -8.79 -4.62
N GLU A 114 15.88 -9.58 -3.56
CA GLU A 114 17.14 -10.00 -2.89
C GLU A 114 18.03 -10.84 -3.82
N GLN A 115 17.46 -11.71 -4.65
CA GLN A 115 18.22 -12.53 -5.60
C GLN A 115 18.76 -11.75 -6.80
N HIS A 116 18.23 -10.56 -7.08
CA HIS A 116 18.72 -9.70 -8.16
C HIS A 116 19.82 -8.73 -7.70
N GLU A 117 20.16 -8.72 -6.39
CA GLU A 117 21.23 -7.89 -5.79
C GLU A 117 22.55 -8.67 -5.54
N GLU A 118 22.76 -9.87 -6.10
CA GLU A 118 24.10 -10.53 -6.07
C GLU A 118 25.07 -9.83 -7.05
N PRO A 119 26.33 -9.57 -6.63
CA PRO A 119 27.15 -8.51 -7.21
C PRO A 119 27.77 -8.93 -8.54
N ALA A 120 27.78 -7.99 -9.50
CA ALA A 120 28.79 -7.99 -10.54
C ALA A 120 30.15 -7.66 -9.89
N THR A 121 30.76 -8.65 -9.24
CA THR A 121 32.21 -8.76 -9.24
C THR A 121 32.62 -9.06 -10.66
N ASP A 122 33.14 -8.08 -11.38
CA ASP A 122 34.15 -8.38 -12.37
C ASP A 122 35.37 -7.47 -12.21
N HIS A 123 36.49 -8.15 -12.36
CA HIS A 123 37.83 -7.70 -12.08
C HIS A 123 38.33 -6.68 -13.12
N ALA A 124 39.14 -5.72 -12.67
CA ALA A 124 40.32 -5.27 -13.41
C ALA A 124 41.36 -4.70 -12.43
#